data_AF-A0A367ZD32-F1
#
_entry.id   AF-A0A367ZD32-F1
#
_cell.length_a   1.000
_cell.length_b   1.000
_cell.length_c   1.000
_cell.angle_alpha   90.00
_cell.angle_beta   90.00
_cell.angle_gamma   90.00
#
_symmetry.space_group_name_H-M   'P 1'
#
loop_
_entity.id
_entity.type
_entity.pdbx_description
1 polymer ?
#
loop_
_entity_poly.entity_id
_entity_poly.type
_entity_poly.pdbx_seq_one_letter_code
_entity_poly.pdbx_strand_id
1 'polypeptide(L)'
;MHLGMTGHLRLCPAAEPADPHDHLVCRLDGGMHLRFTDPRRFGVVDLFRRTRAAPWPPELARLGPEPLGPEFTVDRLAEALHRRSGPIKNVLLDQRVVAGLGNIYAAEALFLARIHPATPAARLSDRQIEALHQAIRETLQRAIAAGSTVPPEVPPAPAAPAVPPAPSGSDASATRATARSRRRAGASPRASAGQAPPRRGARPSPAPEPAIDRSHTYFPFAFAVYGREGQPCPRCRTGRVARLVQVGRSTFFCPRCQPAGRSPERSVPHSPRKPSPRPGRSTSGTTSCPASSRSGRGPLRRRQGRPLATPGGIV
;
A
#
# COMPACT_ATOMS: atom_id res chain seq x y z
N MET A 1 7.12 0.26 -14.93
CA MET A 1 6.34 1.32 -14.26
C MET A 1 6.08 0.90 -12.83
N HIS A 2 6.40 1.74 -11.85
CA HIS A 2 6.05 1.57 -10.45
C HIS A 2 5.07 2.69 -10.06
N LEU A 3 3.89 2.35 -9.55
CA LEU A 3 2.82 3.34 -9.32
C LEU A 3 3.05 4.24 -8.11
N GLY A 4 3.97 3.88 -7.22
CA GLY A 4 4.21 4.64 -6.00
C GLY A 4 3.01 4.53 -5.05
N MET A 5 2.61 5.65 -4.44
CA MET A 5 1.54 5.67 -3.44
C MET A 5 0.17 6.05 -4.00
N THR A 6 0.15 6.89 -5.03
CA THR A 6 -1.06 7.51 -5.60
C THR A 6 -1.14 7.40 -7.12
N GLY A 7 -0.13 6.79 -7.74
CA GLY A 7 -0.14 6.58 -9.16
C GLY A 7 -1.19 5.57 -9.57
N HIS A 8 -1.84 5.82 -10.70
CA HIS A 8 -2.75 4.89 -11.32
C HIS A 8 -2.62 4.96 -12.84
N LEU A 9 -3.00 3.87 -13.51
CA LEU A 9 -3.06 3.78 -14.96
C LEU A 9 -4.53 3.74 -15.39
N ARG A 10 -4.92 4.61 -16.32
CA ARG A 10 -6.26 4.59 -16.92
C ARG A 10 -6.16 4.40 -18.44
N LEU A 11 -7.07 3.60 -18.98
CA LEU A 11 -7.29 3.48 -20.42
C LEU A 11 -8.51 4.33 -20.80
N CYS A 12 -8.30 5.41 -21.54
CA CYS A 12 -9.36 6.37 -21.89
C CYS A 12 -9.32 6.79 -23.37
N PRO A 13 -10.42 7.33 -23.93
CA PRO A 13 -10.41 7.92 -25.26
C PRO A 13 -9.43 9.10 -25.36
N ALA A 14 -8.84 9.30 -26.54
CA ALA A 14 -7.92 10.40 -26.81
C ALA A 14 -8.56 11.79 -26.63
N ALA A 15 -9.88 11.88 -26.86
CA ALA A 15 -10.65 13.11 -26.71
C ALA A 15 -10.97 13.47 -25.25
N GLU A 16 -10.76 12.56 -24.29
CA GLU A 16 -10.97 12.87 -22.87
C GLU A 16 -10.00 13.98 -22.42
N PRO A 17 -10.44 15.01 -21.66
CA PRO A 17 -9.56 16.07 -21.18
C PRO A 17 -8.35 15.54 -20.40
N ALA A 18 -7.23 16.25 -20.44
CA ALA A 18 -6.06 15.94 -19.63
C ALA A 18 -6.31 16.25 -18.15
N ASP A 19 -5.86 15.36 -17.26
CA ASP A 19 -5.79 15.64 -15.83
C ASP A 19 -4.50 16.42 -15.52
N PRO A 20 -4.50 17.40 -14.59
CA PRO A 20 -3.28 18.12 -14.18
C PRO A 20 -2.15 17.22 -13.65
N HIS A 21 -2.50 16.00 -13.24
CA HIS A 21 -1.58 15.01 -12.72
C HIS A 21 -1.28 13.88 -13.72
N ASP A 22 -1.72 13.99 -14.98
CA ASP A 22 -1.29 13.09 -16.07
C ASP A 22 0.18 13.37 -16.42
N HIS A 23 1.09 12.50 -16.01
CA HIS A 23 2.54 12.69 -16.22
C HIS A 23 3.09 11.92 -17.42
N LEU A 24 2.42 10.84 -17.84
CA LEU A 24 2.78 10.07 -19.03
C LEU A 24 1.53 9.65 -19.78
N VAL A 25 1.53 9.87 -21.09
CA VAL A 25 0.45 9.46 -22.00
C VAL A 25 1.04 8.57 -23.10
N CYS A 26 0.69 7.30 -23.07
CA CYS A 26 0.97 6.37 -24.17
C CYS A 26 -0.21 6.41 -25.14
N ARG A 27 0.03 6.95 -26.34
CA ARG A 27 -0.96 6.95 -27.42
C ARG A 27 -1.05 5.56 -28.01
N LEU A 28 -2.27 5.03 -28.10
CA LEU A 28 -2.56 3.71 -28.66
C LEU A 28 -3.37 3.88 -29.94
N ASP A 29 -3.38 2.82 -30.75
CA ASP A 29 -4.22 2.76 -31.94
C ASP A 29 -5.72 2.83 -31.55
N GLY A 30 -6.57 3.16 -32.52
CA GLY A 30 -8.02 3.24 -32.30
C GLY A 30 -8.48 4.46 -31.47
N GLY A 31 -7.63 5.49 -31.35
CA GLY A 31 -7.99 6.73 -30.65
C GLY A 31 -8.07 6.59 -29.13
N MET A 32 -7.29 5.67 -28.56
CA MET A 32 -7.21 5.41 -27.12
C MET A 32 -5.88 5.89 -26.55
N HIS A 33 -5.87 6.33 -25.30
CA HIS A 33 -4.69 6.67 -24.52
C HIS A 33 -4.61 5.80 -23.27
N LEU A 34 -3.43 5.26 -22.97
CA LEU A 34 -3.08 4.77 -21.63
C LEU A 34 -2.36 5.90 -20.89
N ARG A 35 -2.97 6.42 -19.83
CA ARG A 35 -2.41 7.54 -19.05
C ARG A 35 -1.97 7.08 -17.68
N PHE A 36 -0.80 7.56 -17.27
CA PHE A 36 -0.28 7.44 -15.91
C PHE A 36 -0.50 8.77 -15.19
N THR A 37 -1.39 8.74 -14.20
CA THR A 37 -1.72 9.89 -13.36
C THR A 37 -1.10 9.68 -11.98
N ASP A 38 -0.36 10.64 -11.43
CA ASP A 38 0.21 10.53 -10.07
C ASP A 38 0.29 11.88 -9.34
N PRO A 39 -0.70 12.24 -8.53
CA PRO A 39 -0.72 13.52 -7.82
C PRO A 39 0.51 13.80 -6.95
N ARG A 40 1.12 12.76 -6.35
CA ARG A 40 2.28 12.91 -5.45
C ARG A 40 3.62 12.77 -6.13
N ARG A 41 3.66 12.37 -7.41
CA ARG A 41 4.88 12.19 -8.20
C ARG A 41 5.92 11.28 -7.53
N PHE A 42 5.44 10.18 -6.95
CA PHE A 42 6.28 9.14 -6.34
C PHE A 42 6.41 7.90 -7.24
N GLY A 43 5.59 7.79 -8.28
CA GLY A 43 5.73 6.74 -9.27
C GLY A 43 6.94 6.96 -10.18
N VAL A 44 7.40 5.86 -10.76
CA VAL A 44 8.61 5.80 -11.57
C VAL A 44 8.32 5.05 -12.86
N VAL A 45 8.80 5.60 -13.97
CA VAL A 45 8.73 4.96 -15.29
C VAL A 45 10.14 4.85 -15.86
N ASP A 46 10.71 3.66 -15.74
CA ASP A 46 12.00 3.33 -16.35
C ASP A 46 11.81 2.56 -17.65
N LEU A 47 12.57 2.94 -18.66
CA LEU A 47 12.72 2.21 -19.90
C LEU A 47 14.11 1.59 -19.93
N PHE A 48 14.20 0.27 -20.08
CA PHE A 48 15.46 -0.45 -20.15
C PHE A 48 15.47 -1.42 -21.32
N ARG A 49 16.67 -1.71 -21.83
CA ARG A 49 16.85 -2.71 -22.89
C ARG A 49 16.95 -4.09 -22.28
N ARG A 50 16.02 -4.97 -22.63
CA ARG A 50 16.09 -6.40 -22.25
C ARG A 50 17.17 -7.10 -23.08
N THR A 51 18.07 -7.80 -22.41
CA THR A 51 19.08 -8.65 -23.07
C THR A 51 19.02 -10.07 -22.50
N ARG A 52 19.65 -11.04 -23.18
CA ARG A 52 19.71 -12.41 -22.65
C ARG A 52 20.54 -12.50 -21.36
N ALA A 53 21.58 -11.67 -21.23
CA ALA A 53 22.46 -11.62 -20.05
C ALA A 53 21.84 -10.87 -18.87
N ALA A 54 20.99 -9.87 -19.14
CA ALA A 54 20.26 -9.10 -18.13
C ALA A 54 18.79 -9.03 -18.54
N PRO A 55 17.97 -10.04 -18.18
CA PRO A 55 16.56 -10.07 -18.54
C PRO A 55 15.74 -9.03 -17.77
N TRP A 56 16.24 -8.56 -16.62
CA TRP A 56 15.57 -7.63 -15.72
C TRP A 56 16.55 -6.56 -15.22
N PRO A 57 16.08 -5.34 -14.92
CA PRO A 57 16.89 -4.31 -14.30
C PRO A 57 17.25 -4.71 -12.85
N PRO A 58 18.35 -4.17 -12.28
CA PRO A 58 18.85 -4.56 -10.96
C PRO A 58 17.81 -4.47 -9.83
N GLU A 59 16.87 -3.53 -9.91
CA GLU A 59 15.82 -3.30 -8.93
C GLU A 59 14.84 -4.47 -8.88
N LEU A 60 14.47 -5.01 -10.05
CA LEU A 60 13.56 -6.15 -10.16
C LEU A 60 14.28 -7.48 -9.90
N ALA A 61 15.57 -7.57 -10.26
CA ALA A 61 16.37 -8.78 -10.03
C ALA A 61 16.58 -9.12 -8.55
N ARG A 62 16.39 -8.15 -7.64
CA ARG A 62 16.57 -8.31 -6.18
C ARG A 62 15.27 -8.60 -5.43
N LEU A 63 14.14 -8.66 -6.12
CA LEU A 63 12.85 -8.94 -5.48
C LEU A 63 12.81 -10.36 -4.94
N GLY A 64 12.09 -10.53 -3.84
CA GLY A 64 11.74 -11.84 -3.29
C GLY A 64 10.76 -12.59 -4.21
N PRO A 65 10.40 -13.83 -3.83
CA PRO A 65 9.42 -14.61 -4.58
C PRO A 65 8.06 -13.91 -4.64
N GLU A 66 7.33 -14.15 -5.72
CA GLU A 66 5.94 -13.72 -5.87
C GLU A 66 5.03 -14.55 -4.95
N PRO A 67 4.25 -13.93 -4.02
CA PRO A 67 3.51 -14.65 -2.99
C PRO A 67 2.49 -15.66 -3.52
N LEU A 68 1.95 -15.46 -4.72
CA LEU A 68 1.00 -16.40 -5.34
C LEU A 68 1.68 -17.43 -6.25
N GLY A 69 2.95 -17.23 -6.57
CA GLY A 69 3.75 -18.13 -7.40
C GLY A 69 4.19 -19.42 -6.68
N PRO A 70 4.71 -20.40 -7.44
CA PRO A 70 5.17 -21.67 -6.89
C PRO A 70 6.45 -21.55 -6.05
N GLU A 71 7.23 -20.49 -6.26
CA GLU A 71 8.48 -20.25 -5.52
C GLU A 71 8.28 -19.75 -4.08
N PHE A 72 7.10 -19.23 -3.75
CA PHE A 72 6.77 -18.81 -2.40
C PHE A 72 6.28 -20.01 -1.59
N THR A 73 7.21 -20.77 -1.02
CA THR A 73 6.94 -21.95 -0.17
C THR A 73 7.08 -21.61 1.31
N VAL A 74 6.54 -22.48 2.17
CA VAL A 74 6.69 -22.37 3.64
C VAL A 74 8.17 -22.39 4.03
N ASP A 75 8.95 -23.31 3.46
CA ASP A 75 10.38 -23.44 3.76
C ASP A 75 11.18 -22.19 3.38
N ARG A 76 10.92 -21.63 2.18
CA ARG A 76 11.61 -20.41 1.74
C ARG A 76 11.22 -19.20 2.61
N LEU A 77 9.96 -19.12 3.03
CA LEU A 77 9.52 -18.11 3.98
C LEU A 77 10.22 -18.30 5.34
N ALA A 78 10.28 -19.52 5.87
CA ALA A 78 10.96 -19.82 7.14
C ALA A 78 12.44 -19.40 7.09
N GLU A 79 13.15 -19.79 6.02
CA GLU A 79 14.55 -19.44 5.79
C GLU A 79 14.76 -17.91 5.75
N ALA A 80 13.83 -17.18 5.11
CA ALA A 80 13.88 -15.72 5.08
C ALA A 80 13.60 -15.09 6.46
N LEU A 81 12.66 -15.63 7.25
CA LEU A 81 12.26 -15.06 8.53
C LEU A 81 13.27 -15.35 9.65
N HIS A 82 13.83 -16.56 9.72
CA HIS A 82 14.77 -16.96 10.77
C HIS A 82 16.08 -16.16 10.78
N ARG A 83 16.46 -15.57 9.64
CA ARG A 83 17.63 -14.71 9.52
C ARG A 83 17.42 -13.28 10.05
N ARG A 84 16.21 -12.93 10.51
CA ARG A 84 15.84 -11.54 10.82
C ARG A 84 15.24 -11.42 12.22
N SER A 85 15.90 -10.64 13.09
CA SER A 85 15.44 -10.39 14.48
C SER A 85 14.41 -9.26 14.59
N GLY A 86 14.14 -8.53 13.51
CA GLY A 86 13.21 -7.40 13.50
C GLY A 86 11.74 -7.82 13.64
N PRO A 87 10.83 -6.86 13.92
CA PRO A 87 9.39 -7.09 13.95
C PRO A 87 8.88 -7.71 12.65
N ILE A 88 8.07 -8.77 12.75
CA ILE A 88 7.59 -9.54 11.60
C ILE A 88 6.90 -8.66 10.55
N LYS A 89 6.12 -7.66 10.97
CA LYS A 89 5.49 -6.76 9.99
C LYS A 89 6.54 -6.03 9.13
N ASN A 90 7.60 -5.52 9.74
CA ASN A 90 8.63 -4.79 9.01
C ASN A 90 9.39 -5.71 8.06
N VAL A 91 9.66 -6.95 8.52
CA VAL A 91 10.28 -7.98 7.70
C VAL A 91 9.42 -8.32 6.49
N LEU A 92 8.10 -8.43 6.65
CA LEU A 92 7.17 -8.65 5.54
C LEU A 92 7.07 -7.49 4.54
N LEU A 93 7.46 -6.27 4.94
CA LEU A 93 7.50 -5.10 4.05
C LEU A 93 8.81 -4.97 3.26
N ASP A 94 9.83 -5.76 3.61
CA ASP A 94 11.06 -5.88 2.82
C ASP A 94 10.74 -6.67 1.54
N GLN A 95 10.80 -5.99 0.40
CA GLN A 95 10.47 -6.57 -0.91
C GLN A 95 11.43 -7.69 -1.35
N ARG A 96 12.54 -7.91 -0.61
CA ARG A 96 13.45 -9.06 -0.81
C ARG A 96 12.96 -10.32 -0.11
N VAL A 97 12.06 -10.21 0.87
CA VAL A 97 11.45 -11.34 1.57
C VAL A 97 10.31 -11.92 0.75
N VAL A 98 9.41 -11.05 0.33
CA VAL A 98 8.24 -11.38 -0.47
C VAL A 98 7.86 -10.14 -1.27
N ALA A 99 7.77 -10.28 -2.59
CA ALA A 99 7.44 -9.16 -3.46
C ALA A 99 5.96 -8.77 -3.32
N GLY A 100 5.65 -7.48 -3.52
CA GLY A 100 4.27 -6.99 -3.64
C GLY A 100 3.50 -6.86 -2.32
N LEU A 101 4.04 -7.32 -1.20
CA LEU A 101 3.36 -7.23 0.08
C LEU A 101 3.48 -5.82 0.68
N GLY A 102 2.36 -5.10 0.68
CA GLY A 102 2.24 -3.73 1.20
C GLY A 102 1.74 -3.64 2.65
N ASN A 103 1.63 -2.41 3.14
CA ASN A 103 1.24 -2.11 4.53
C ASN A 103 -0.11 -2.70 4.94
N ILE A 104 -1.07 -2.70 4.00
CA ILE A 104 -2.42 -3.21 4.18
C ILE A 104 -2.38 -4.74 4.34
N TYR A 105 -1.90 -5.43 3.31
CA TYR A 105 -1.94 -6.89 3.26
C TYR A 105 -1.07 -7.54 4.32
N ALA A 106 0.06 -6.94 4.70
CA ALA A 106 0.86 -7.42 5.82
C ALA A 106 0.08 -7.39 7.14
N ALA A 107 -0.68 -6.32 7.42
CA ALA A 107 -1.49 -6.23 8.64
C ALA A 107 -2.65 -7.23 8.63
N GLU A 108 -3.32 -7.38 7.49
CA GLU A 108 -4.44 -8.32 7.32
C GLU A 108 -3.98 -9.79 7.42
N ALA A 109 -2.86 -10.15 6.78
CA ALA A 109 -2.30 -11.49 6.86
C ALA A 109 -1.86 -11.85 8.29
N LEU A 110 -1.20 -10.92 9.00
CA LEU A 110 -0.81 -11.13 10.39
C LEU A 110 -2.04 -11.29 11.31
N PHE A 111 -3.12 -10.55 11.05
CA PHE A 111 -4.38 -10.71 11.79
C PHE A 111 -5.01 -12.08 11.52
N LEU A 112 -5.08 -12.49 10.25
CA LEU A 112 -5.61 -13.79 9.85
C LEU A 112 -4.82 -14.93 10.52
N ALA A 113 -3.49 -14.85 10.50
CA ALA A 113 -2.55 -15.79 11.12
C ALA A 113 -2.44 -15.69 12.66
N ARG A 114 -3.08 -14.69 13.29
CA ARG A 114 -3.03 -14.46 14.75
C ARG A 114 -1.63 -14.15 15.30
N ILE A 115 -0.80 -13.50 14.51
CA ILE A 115 0.57 -13.13 14.90
C ILE A 115 0.62 -11.65 15.25
N HIS A 116 1.16 -11.31 16.42
CA HIS A 116 1.35 -9.91 16.80
C HIS A 116 2.40 -9.26 15.87
N PRO A 117 2.14 -8.05 15.32
CA PRO A 117 3.02 -7.43 14.33
C PRO A 117 4.41 -7.05 14.85
N ALA A 118 4.55 -6.93 16.17
CA ALA A 118 5.84 -6.69 16.83
C ALA A 118 6.61 -7.97 17.20
N THR A 119 6.06 -9.16 16.96
CA THR A 119 6.76 -10.42 17.21
C THR A 119 8.05 -10.45 16.37
N PRO A 120 9.23 -10.72 16.95
CA PRO A 120 10.46 -10.91 16.17
C PRO A 120 10.28 -12.03 15.14
N ALA A 121 10.62 -11.77 13.87
CA ALA A 121 10.41 -12.75 12.80
C ALA A 121 11.14 -14.08 13.07
N ALA A 122 12.36 -14.02 13.58
CA ALA A 122 13.14 -15.19 13.96
C ALA A 122 12.58 -16.01 15.16
N ARG A 123 11.51 -15.54 15.82
CA ARG A 123 10.86 -16.25 16.93
C ARG A 123 9.56 -16.95 16.54
N LEU A 124 9.14 -16.87 15.27
CA LEU A 124 7.96 -17.58 14.82
C LEU A 124 8.25 -19.08 14.78
N SER A 125 7.33 -19.89 15.29
CA SER A 125 7.41 -21.34 15.13
C SER A 125 7.01 -21.76 13.72
N ASP A 126 7.41 -22.97 13.31
CA ASP A 126 7.07 -23.52 12.00
C ASP A 126 5.56 -23.49 11.73
N ARG A 127 4.75 -23.84 12.73
CA ARG A 127 3.28 -23.74 12.66
C ARG A 127 2.79 -22.30 12.43
N GLN A 128 3.43 -21.31 13.04
CA GLN A 128 3.09 -19.91 12.81
C GLN A 128 3.50 -19.46 11.41
N ILE A 129 4.64 -19.95 10.90
CA ILE A 129 5.13 -19.63 9.56
C ILE A 129 4.22 -20.23 8.50
N GLU A 130 3.79 -21.48 8.67
CA GLU A 130 2.81 -22.13 7.79
C GLU A 130 1.47 -21.39 7.78
N ALA A 131 0.96 -21.03 8.96
CA ALA A 131 -0.27 -20.23 9.08
C ALA A 131 -0.11 -18.84 8.44
N LEU A 132 1.05 -18.21 8.56
CA LEU A 132 1.34 -16.91 7.94
C LEU A 132 1.43 -17.01 6.42
N HIS A 133 2.10 -18.03 5.90
CA HIS A 133 2.20 -18.31 4.47
C HIS A 133 0.81 -18.45 3.85
N GLN A 134 -0.05 -19.29 4.44
CA GLN A 134 -1.42 -19.46 3.97
C GLN A 134 -2.23 -18.16 4.09
N ALA A 135 -2.09 -17.44 5.19
CA ALA A 135 -2.79 -16.18 5.41
C ALA A 135 -2.41 -15.08 4.41
N ILE A 136 -1.13 -15.00 4.01
CA ILE A 136 -0.66 -14.07 2.97
C ILE A 136 -1.36 -14.38 1.65
N ARG A 137 -1.32 -15.66 1.22
CA ARG A 137 -1.93 -16.11 -0.03
C ARG A 137 -3.43 -15.86 -0.05
N GLU A 138 -4.13 -16.27 1.02
CA GLU A 138 -5.58 -16.07 1.14
C GLU A 138 -5.96 -14.59 1.12
N THR A 139 -5.20 -13.73 1.81
CA THR A 139 -5.47 -12.29 1.83
C THR A 139 -5.32 -11.68 0.44
N LEU A 140 -4.25 -12.02 -0.28
CA LEU A 140 -4.00 -11.49 -1.63
C LEU A 140 -4.99 -12.04 -2.65
N GLN A 141 -5.32 -13.33 -2.59
CA GLN A 141 -6.33 -13.93 -3.47
C GLN A 141 -7.70 -13.29 -3.27
N ARG A 142 -8.13 -13.07 -2.02
CA ARG A 142 -9.39 -12.37 -1.75
C ARG A 142 -9.36 -10.92 -2.21
N ALA A 143 -8.23 -10.23 -2.08
CA ALA A 143 -8.08 -8.87 -2.57
C ALA A 143 -8.16 -8.80 -4.11
N ILE A 144 -7.45 -9.69 -4.82
CA ILE A 144 -7.50 -9.79 -6.28
C ILE A 144 -8.92 -10.11 -6.77
N ALA A 145 -9.58 -11.08 -6.13
CA ALA A 145 -10.96 -11.46 -6.46
C ALA A 145 -11.96 -10.31 -6.22
N ALA A 146 -11.70 -9.44 -5.25
CA ALA A 146 -12.51 -8.25 -4.98
C ALA A 146 -12.18 -7.05 -5.89
N GLY A 147 -11.09 -7.11 -6.66
CA GLY A 147 -10.62 -6.01 -7.50
C GLY A 147 -9.82 -4.96 -6.71
N SER A 148 -10.23 -3.69 -6.76
CA SER A 148 -9.47 -2.60 -6.13
C SER A 148 -9.76 -2.47 -4.63
N THR A 149 -8.70 -2.41 -3.82
CA THR A 149 -8.79 -2.05 -2.40
C THR A 149 -8.80 -0.54 -2.13
N VAL A 150 -8.54 0.27 -3.16
CA VAL A 150 -8.58 1.74 -3.08
C VAL A 150 -9.87 2.19 -3.77
N PRO A 151 -10.67 3.09 -3.16
CA PRO A 151 -11.83 3.66 -3.84
C PRO A 151 -11.40 4.28 -5.17
N PRO A 152 -12.16 4.13 -6.26
CA PRO A 152 -11.91 4.91 -7.46
C PRO A 152 -11.96 6.40 -7.08
N GLU A 153 -11.00 7.20 -7.57
CA GLU A 153 -11.13 8.66 -7.53
C GLU A 153 -12.40 9.00 -8.32
N VAL A 154 -13.43 9.48 -7.62
CA VAL A 154 -14.61 10.03 -8.27
C VAL A 154 -14.18 11.38 -8.83
N PRO A 155 -14.20 11.60 -10.16
CA PRO A 155 -13.91 12.92 -10.70
C PRO A 155 -14.86 13.93 -10.05
N PRO A 156 -14.39 15.16 -9.73
CA PRO A 156 -15.25 16.17 -9.16
C PRO A 156 -16.50 16.33 -10.03
N ALA A 157 -17.67 16.34 -9.41
CA ALA A 157 -18.93 16.53 -10.12
C ALA A 157 -18.79 17.77 -11.04
N PRO A 158 -19.27 17.70 -12.29
CA PRO A 158 -19.24 18.86 -13.17
C PRO A 158 -19.91 20.02 -12.43
N ALA A 159 -19.24 21.17 -12.40
CA ALA A 159 -19.75 22.38 -11.75
C ALA A 159 -21.19 22.61 -12.23
N ALA A 160 -22.12 22.74 -11.28
CA ALA A 160 -23.51 23.00 -11.59
C ALA A 160 -23.58 24.20 -12.54
N PRO A 161 -24.40 24.14 -13.63
CA PRO A 161 -24.55 25.26 -14.52
C PRO A 161 -24.98 26.48 -13.69
N ALA A 162 -24.32 27.62 -13.93
CA ALA A 162 -24.62 28.86 -13.24
C ALA A 162 -26.13 29.13 -13.36
N VAL A 163 -26.80 29.24 -12.20
CA VAL A 163 -28.19 29.67 -12.13
C VAL A 163 -28.23 31.08 -12.72
N PRO A 164 -28.94 31.32 -13.84
CA PRO A 164 -29.07 32.68 -14.36
C PRO A 164 -29.75 33.55 -13.31
N PRO A 165 -29.35 34.82 -13.15
CA PRO A 165 -29.98 35.71 -12.19
C PRO A 165 -31.48 35.81 -12.49
N ALA A 166 -32.28 35.77 -11.42
CA ALA A 166 -33.73 35.89 -11.51
C ALA A 166 -34.11 37.19 -12.24
N PRO A 167 -35.08 37.16 -13.16
CA PRO A 167 -35.54 38.38 -13.82
C PRO A 167 -36.19 39.30 -12.77
N SER A 168 -35.58 40.46 -12.53
CA SER A 168 -36.25 41.57 -11.86
C SER A 168 -37.27 42.15 -12.82
N GLY A 169 -38.52 41.69 -12.71
CA GLY A 169 -39.66 42.20 -13.47
C GLY A 169 -40.69 42.84 -12.56
N SER A 170 -40.56 44.15 -12.33
CA SER A 170 -41.73 45.02 -12.21
C SER A 170 -42.06 45.47 -13.63
N ASP A 171 -43.10 44.89 -14.21
CA ASP A 171 -44.22 45.68 -14.73
C ASP A 171 -45.27 44.77 -15.34
N ALA A 172 -46.42 44.79 -14.68
CA ALA A 172 -47.65 44.23 -15.15
C ALA A 172 -48.22 45.14 -16.23
N SER A 173 -48.42 44.63 -17.43
CA SER A 173 -49.39 45.19 -18.38
C SER A 173 -49.94 44.06 -19.24
N ALA A 174 -51.22 43.77 -18.99
CA ALA A 174 -52.01 42.79 -19.69
C ALA A 174 -52.23 43.19 -21.15
N THR A 175 -52.17 42.22 -22.06
CA THR A 175 -53.05 42.23 -23.24
C THR A 175 -53.36 40.81 -23.69
N ARG A 176 -54.64 40.62 -23.97
CA ARG A 176 -55.35 39.37 -24.21
C ARG A 176 -55.26 38.93 -25.67
N ALA A 177 -55.38 37.60 -25.85
CA ALA A 177 -55.96 36.91 -27.02
C ALA A 177 -55.06 36.84 -28.28
N THR A 178 -55.00 35.76 -29.05
CA THR A 178 -56.02 34.75 -29.39
C THR A 178 -55.36 33.41 -29.74
N ALA A 179 -56.00 32.31 -29.33
CA ALA A 179 -55.72 30.98 -29.85
C ALA A 179 -56.45 30.82 -31.20
N ARG A 180 -55.73 30.37 -32.24
CA ARG A 180 -56.37 29.77 -33.42
C ARG A 180 -55.62 28.54 -33.89
N SER A 181 -56.28 27.41 -33.64
CA SER A 181 -56.06 26.11 -34.23
C SER A 181 -56.10 26.15 -35.77
N ARG A 182 -55.16 25.48 -36.43
CA ARG A 182 -55.42 24.84 -37.74
C ARG A 182 -54.74 23.48 -37.82
N ARG A 183 -55.58 22.45 -37.79
CA ARG A 183 -55.30 21.10 -38.31
C ARG A 183 -55.40 21.12 -39.84
N ARG A 184 -54.57 20.27 -40.47
CA ARG A 184 -54.74 19.49 -41.73
C ARG A 184 -53.40 19.50 -42.47
N ALA A 185 -52.99 18.52 -43.26
CA ALA A 185 -53.30 17.11 -43.49
C ALA A 185 -52.44 16.75 -44.72
N GLY A 186 -51.92 15.52 -44.79
CA GLY A 186 -51.61 14.85 -46.06
C GLY A 186 -50.40 15.34 -46.86
N ALA A 187 -49.42 14.47 -47.07
CA ALA A 187 -49.21 13.80 -48.36
C ALA A 187 -47.78 13.24 -48.45
N SER A 188 -47.72 11.95 -48.79
CA SER A 188 -46.52 11.28 -49.30
C SER A 188 -46.32 11.66 -50.77
N PRO A 189 -45.09 11.54 -51.32
CA PRO A 189 -44.95 10.55 -52.38
C PRO A 189 -43.62 9.77 -52.39
N ARG A 190 -43.69 8.60 -53.04
CA ARG A 190 -42.61 7.68 -53.42
C ARG A 190 -41.77 8.20 -54.60
N ALA A 191 -40.49 7.82 -54.66
CA ALA A 191 -39.73 7.44 -55.87
C ALA A 191 -38.40 6.76 -55.44
N SER A 192 -38.16 5.46 -55.66
CA SER A 192 -37.53 4.83 -56.86
C SER A 192 -36.03 5.14 -56.99
N ALA A 193 -35.13 4.31 -56.43
CA ALA A 193 -34.44 3.18 -57.08
C ALA A 193 -33.21 3.56 -57.94
N GLY A 194 -32.04 3.11 -57.50
CA GLY A 194 -30.77 3.11 -58.24
C GLY A 194 -29.76 2.18 -57.55
N GLN A 195 -29.69 0.92 -57.99
CA GLN A 195 -28.79 -0.12 -57.46
C GLN A 195 -27.41 -0.02 -58.12
N ALA A 196 -26.35 -0.07 -57.30
CA ALA A 196 -24.95 -0.20 -57.72
C ALA A 196 -24.45 -1.65 -57.48
N PRO A 197 -23.51 -2.17 -58.29
CA PRO A 197 -23.15 -3.59 -58.31
C PRO A 197 -22.28 -4.02 -57.11
N PRO A 198 -22.27 -5.33 -56.75
CA PRO A 198 -21.62 -5.81 -55.53
C PRO A 198 -20.10 -5.87 -55.66
N ARG A 199 -19.37 -5.24 -54.73
CA ARG A 199 -17.92 -5.41 -54.57
C ARG A 199 -17.63 -6.74 -53.89
N ARG A 200 -16.74 -7.51 -54.52
CA ARG A 200 -16.21 -8.80 -54.04
C ARG A 200 -15.45 -8.64 -52.72
N GLY A 201 -15.80 -9.46 -51.73
CA GLY A 201 -14.90 -10.06 -50.74
C GLY A 201 -14.13 -9.14 -49.79
N ALA A 202 -14.81 -8.51 -48.83
CA ALA A 202 -14.15 -8.06 -47.61
C ALA A 202 -14.05 -9.26 -46.64
N ARG A 203 -12.82 -9.59 -46.21
CA ARG A 203 -12.58 -10.51 -45.07
C ARG A 203 -13.41 -10.04 -43.88
N PRO A 204 -14.09 -10.92 -43.13
CA PRO A 204 -14.74 -10.51 -41.89
C PRO A 204 -13.69 -9.92 -40.96
N SER A 205 -13.91 -8.68 -40.52
CA SER A 205 -13.13 -8.09 -39.42
C SER A 205 -13.17 -9.06 -38.24
N PRO A 206 -12.05 -9.28 -37.54
CA PRO A 206 -12.06 -10.09 -36.33
C PRO A 206 -13.10 -9.51 -35.38
N ALA A 207 -13.89 -10.40 -34.76
CA ALA A 207 -14.86 -10.04 -33.74
C ALA A 207 -14.18 -9.11 -32.72
N PRO A 208 -14.86 -8.04 -32.25
CA PRO A 208 -14.28 -7.16 -31.25
C PRO A 208 -13.84 -8.01 -30.06
N GLU A 209 -12.55 -7.94 -29.72
CA GLU A 209 -12.01 -8.52 -28.50
C GLU A 209 -12.88 -8.06 -27.33
N PRO A 210 -13.13 -8.92 -26.33
CA PRO A 210 -13.98 -8.56 -25.20
C PRO A 210 -13.45 -7.27 -24.58
N ALA A 211 -14.29 -6.24 -24.60
CA ALA A 211 -13.98 -4.95 -24.01
C ALA A 211 -13.52 -5.18 -22.57
N ILE A 212 -12.32 -4.71 -22.24
CA ILE A 212 -11.84 -4.67 -20.86
C ILE A 212 -12.94 -3.95 -20.06
N ASP A 213 -13.54 -4.69 -19.14
CA ASP A 213 -14.62 -4.18 -18.30
C ASP A 213 -14.12 -2.93 -17.56
N ARG A 214 -14.66 -1.77 -17.93
CA ARG A 214 -14.35 -0.46 -17.35
C ARG A 214 -15.08 -0.24 -16.03
N SER A 215 -15.94 -1.17 -15.62
CA SER A 215 -16.47 -1.17 -14.28
C SER A 215 -15.40 -1.74 -13.35
N HIS A 216 -14.61 -0.84 -12.77
CA HIS A 216 -14.04 -1.15 -11.46
C HIS A 216 -15.25 -1.26 -10.53
N THR A 217 -15.89 -2.43 -10.47
CA THR A 217 -16.83 -2.74 -9.40
C THR A 217 -16.03 -2.67 -8.11
N TYR A 218 -16.09 -1.50 -7.49
CA TYR A 218 -15.63 -1.27 -6.13
C TYR A 218 -16.51 -2.11 -5.22
N PHE A 219 -16.11 -3.34 -4.98
CA PHE A 219 -16.57 -4.06 -3.81
C PHE A 219 -15.71 -3.56 -2.66
N PRO A 220 -16.29 -2.95 -1.60
CA PRO A 220 -15.52 -2.58 -0.43
C PRO A 220 -15.01 -3.88 0.19
N PHE A 221 -13.78 -4.26 -0.15
CA PHE A 221 -13.07 -5.31 0.53
C PHE A 221 -12.93 -4.89 1.99
N ALA A 222 -13.81 -5.42 2.84
CA ALA A 222 -13.88 -5.00 4.23
C ALA A 222 -12.66 -5.55 4.97
N PHE A 223 -11.65 -4.70 5.14
CA PHE A 223 -10.48 -5.02 5.94
C PHE A 223 -10.88 -5.45 7.35
N ALA A 224 -10.20 -6.46 7.88
CA ALA A 224 -10.48 -6.93 9.23
C ALA A 224 -9.90 -5.99 10.29
N VAL A 225 -8.73 -5.39 10.02
CA VAL A 225 -8.04 -4.51 10.97
C VAL A 225 -7.53 -3.20 10.35
N TYR A 226 -7.13 -3.19 9.07
CA TYR A 226 -6.51 -2.01 8.46
C TYR A 226 -7.48 -0.81 8.45
N GLY A 227 -7.03 0.34 8.97
CA GLY A 227 -7.85 1.55 9.03
C GLY A 227 -9.02 1.49 10.03
N ARG A 228 -9.09 0.46 10.88
CA ARG A 228 -10.22 0.22 11.79
C ARG A 228 -9.88 0.48 13.27
N GLU A 229 -8.92 1.34 13.56
CA GLU A 229 -8.55 1.69 14.94
C GLU A 229 -9.78 2.05 15.80
N GLY A 230 -9.83 1.51 17.02
CA GLY A 230 -10.94 1.70 17.96
C GLY A 230 -12.20 0.86 17.66
N GLN A 231 -12.36 0.33 16.45
CA GLN A 231 -13.52 -0.49 16.07
C GLN A 231 -13.47 -1.88 16.73
N PRO A 232 -14.63 -2.52 16.96
CA PRO A 232 -14.67 -3.87 17.49
C PRO A 232 -14.01 -4.86 16.51
N CYS A 233 -13.21 -5.77 17.05
CA CYS A 233 -12.54 -6.80 16.27
C CYS A 233 -13.58 -7.75 15.66
N PRO A 234 -13.60 -7.98 14.33
CA PRO A 234 -14.60 -8.83 13.69
C PRO A 234 -14.48 -10.32 14.09
N ARG A 235 -13.31 -10.74 14.59
CA ARG A 235 -13.05 -12.12 15.01
C ARG A 235 -13.47 -12.41 16.45
N CYS A 236 -12.97 -11.65 17.42
CA CYS A 236 -13.26 -11.92 18.84
C CYS A 236 -14.44 -11.13 19.40
N ARG A 237 -14.90 -10.06 18.72
CA ARG A 237 -15.99 -9.15 19.12
C ARG A 237 -15.81 -8.41 20.45
N THR A 238 -14.91 -8.87 21.31
CA THR A 238 -14.65 -8.35 22.67
C THR A 238 -13.43 -7.44 22.74
N GLY A 239 -12.51 -7.57 21.79
CA GLY A 239 -11.35 -6.68 21.65
C GLY A 239 -11.66 -5.52 20.69
N ARG A 240 -10.88 -4.44 20.81
CA ARG A 240 -10.84 -3.36 19.82
C ARG A 240 -9.56 -3.45 19.00
N VAL A 241 -9.62 -2.99 17.75
CA VAL A 241 -8.43 -2.86 16.91
C VAL A 241 -7.57 -1.72 17.46
N ALA A 242 -6.30 -2.02 17.72
CA ALA A 242 -5.30 -1.05 18.16
C ALA A 242 -4.41 -0.64 16.98
N ARG A 243 -3.85 0.57 17.08
CA ARG A 243 -2.82 1.04 16.16
C ARG A 243 -1.49 1.16 16.90
N LEU A 244 -0.41 0.81 16.22
CA LEU A 244 0.95 1.17 16.62
C LEU A 244 1.70 1.69 15.40
N VAL A 245 2.84 2.34 15.63
CA VAL A 245 3.70 2.85 14.56
C VAL A 245 4.99 2.04 14.53
N GLN A 246 5.33 1.50 13.36
CA GLN A 246 6.60 0.80 13.12
C GLN A 246 7.27 1.44 11.90
N VAL A 247 8.47 1.98 12.10
CA VAL A 247 9.29 2.60 11.03
C VAL A 247 8.47 3.63 10.24
N GLY A 248 7.79 4.54 10.95
CA GLY A 248 6.97 5.59 10.37
C GLY A 248 5.67 5.12 9.68
N ARG A 249 5.33 3.83 9.73
CA ARG A 249 4.12 3.27 9.11
C ARG A 249 3.10 2.83 10.14
N SER A 250 1.84 3.13 9.88
CA SER A 250 0.69 2.68 10.67
C SER A 250 0.52 1.16 10.61
N THR A 251 0.44 0.52 11.77
CA THR A 251 0.14 -0.90 11.94
C THR A 251 -1.14 -1.08 12.72
N PHE A 252 -2.07 -1.86 12.18
CA PHE A 252 -3.33 -2.18 12.84
C PHE A 252 -3.36 -3.66 13.21
N PHE A 253 -3.87 -3.98 14.40
CA PHE A 253 -3.93 -5.35 14.92
C PHE A 253 -4.97 -5.43 16.05
N CYS A 254 -5.37 -6.64 16.45
CA CYS A 254 -6.21 -6.84 17.62
C CYS A 254 -5.39 -7.41 18.79
N PRO A 255 -5.20 -6.70 19.91
CA PRO A 255 -4.39 -7.20 21.04
C PRO A 255 -4.89 -8.51 21.66
N ARG A 256 -6.19 -8.82 21.53
CA ARG A 256 -6.76 -10.09 22.02
C ARG A 256 -6.52 -11.26 21.07
N CYS A 257 -6.71 -11.04 19.77
CA CYS A 257 -6.51 -12.10 18.76
C CYS A 257 -5.05 -12.34 18.42
N GLN A 258 -4.20 -11.32 18.60
CA GLN A 258 -2.79 -11.33 18.30
C GLN A 258 -2.04 -10.93 19.58
N PRO A 259 -1.95 -11.80 20.59
CA PRO A 259 -1.25 -11.46 21.83
C PRO A 259 0.24 -11.24 21.53
N ALA A 260 0.83 -10.20 22.09
CA ALA A 260 2.28 -10.09 22.16
C ALA A 260 2.75 -11.26 23.04
N GLY A 261 3.44 -12.24 22.44
CA GLY A 261 3.92 -13.41 23.17
C GLY A 261 4.67 -12.95 24.43
N ARG A 262 4.34 -13.51 25.60
CA ARG A 262 5.19 -13.34 26.77
C ARG A 262 6.56 -13.88 26.39
N SER A 263 7.62 -13.09 26.51
CA SER A 263 8.95 -13.67 26.69
C SER A 263 8.84 -14.72 27.81
N PRO A 264 9.45 -15.92 27.69
CA PRO A 264 9.31 -16.97 28.71
C PRO A 264 9.88 -16.61 30.10
N GLU A 265 10.26 -15.36 30.36
CA GLU A 265 10.68 -14.87 31.67
C GLU A 265 9.68 -13.84 32.22
N ARG A 266 8.67 -14.32 32.94
CA ARG A 266 8.12 -13.68 34.17
C ARG A 266 7.02 -14.55 34.78
N SER A 267 7.41 -15.73 35.23
CA SER A 267 6.97 -16.25 36.52
C SER A 267 8.04 -15.84 37.54
N VAL A 268 7.96 -14.61 38.05
CA VAL A 268 8.69 -14.27 39.27
C VAL A 268 7.72 -14.56 40.42
N PRO A 269 8.03 -15.50 41.33
CA PRO A 269 7.26 -15.66 42.54
C PRO A 269 7.42 -14.41 43.41
N HIS A 270 6.34 -14.06 44.08
CA HIS A 270 6.25 -12.99 45.08
C HIS A 270 7.45 -13.07 46.06
N SER A 271 8.28 -12.03 46.08
CA SER A 271 9.33 -11.91 47.10
C SER A 271 8.72 -11.33 48.38
N PRO A 272 9.00 -11.88 49.58
CA PRO A 272 8.37 -11.43 50.81
C PRO A 272 8.85 -10.02 51.18
N ARG A 273 7.92 -9.19 51.68
CA ARG A 273 8.21 -7.84 52.17
C ARG A 273 9.29 -7.90 53.27
N LYS A 274 10.37 -7.12 53.11
CA LYS A 274 11.30 -6.82 54.22
C LYS A 274 10.61 -5.88 55.23
N PRO A 275 10.82 -6.06 56.56
CA PRO A 275 10.37 -5.09 57.54
C PRO A 275 11.24 -3.83 57.48
N SER A 276 10.61 -2.67 57.62
CA SER A 276 11.23 -1.34 57.73
C SER A 276 12.06 -1.19 59.01
N PRO A 277 13.21 -0.48 58.98
CA PRO A 277 14.02 -0.25 60.16
C PRO A 277 13.40 0.85 61.05
N ARG A 278 13.42 0.64 62.37
CA ARG A 278 13.10 1.65 63.39
C ARG A 278 14.26 2.65 63.53
N PRO A 279 14.00 3.92 63.92
CA PRO A 279 15.07 4.89 64.16
C PRO A 279 15.75 4.61 65.51
N GLY A 280 17.07 4.41 65.47
CA GLY A 280 17.96 4.28 66.62
C GLY A 280 18.78 5.54 66.84
N ARG A 281 18.93 5.89 68.12
CA ARG A 281 19.46 7.12 68.70
C ARG A 281 20.98 7.28 68.53
N SER A 282 21.42 8.53 68.62
CA SER A 282 22.79 9.03 68.66
C SER A 282 23.69 8.42 69.76
N THR A 283 24.98 8.25 69.46
CA THR A 283 26.09 8.72 70.33
C THR A 283 27.40 8.89 69.54
N SER A 284 28.12 9.92 69.95
CA SER A 284 29.42 10.48 69.57
C SER A 284 30.64 9.54 69.59
N GLY A 285 31.68 9.88 68.81
CA GLY A 285 33.04 9.37 69.01
C GLY A 285 34.03 9.73 67.90
N THR A 286 34.88 10.72 68.18
CA THR A 286 36.18 11.15 67.59
C THR A 286 37.04 9.95 67.09
N THR A 287 37.91 9.98 66.06
CA THR A 287 39.12 10.81 65.89
C THR A 287 39.83 10.45 64.56
N SER A 288 40.50 11.46 63.97
CA SER A 288 41.80 11.45 63.24
C SER A 288 42.03 10.70 61.90
N CYS A 289 42.44 11.49 60.90
CA CYS A 289 43.34 11.13 59.77
C CYS A 289 44.76 10.73 60.27
N PRO A 290 45.64 10.15 59.42
CA PRO A 290 46.41 10.96 58.47
C PRO A 290 46.69 10.32 57.09
N ALA A 291 47.19 11.18 56.20
CA ALA A 291 47.65 10.91 54.84
C ALA A 291 48.97 10.12 54.78
N SER A 292 49.23 9.45 53.65
CA SER A 292 50.59 9.37 53.09
C SER A 292 50.58 8.97 51.60
N SER A 293 51.64 9.40 50.94
CA SER A 293 51.90 9.53 49.52
C SER A 293 52.89 8.45 49.01
N ARG A 294 52.93 8.22 47.68
CA ARG A 294 54.07 7.82 46.80
C ARG A 294 53.50 7.30 45.48
N SER A 295 53.65 7.91 44.29
CA SER A 295 54.82 8.24 43.45
C SER A 295 55.48 7.03 42.75
N GLY A 296 55.40 7.00 41.41
CA GLY A 296 56.19 6.12 40.50
C GLY A 296 55.67 6.22 39.05
N ARG A 297 56.10 7.23 38.27
CA ARG A 297 57.06 7.18 37.13
C ARG A 297 56.78 6.13 36.03
N GLY A 298 56.58 6.61 34.80
CA GLY A 298 56.39 5.85 33.54
C GLY A 298 57.68 5.20 32.98
N PRO A 299 57.77 4.82 31.67
CA PRO A 299 57.57 5.75 30.55
C PRO A 299 56.91 5.20 29.25
N LEU A 300 56.72 6.14 28.32
CA LEU A 300 56.31 6.07 26.91
C LEU A 300 57.06 5.06 26.02
N ARG A 301 56.38 4.56 24.98
CA ARG A 301 56.96 4.40 23.63
C ARG A 301 55.92 4.58 22.51
N ARG A 302 56.19 5.57 21.65
CA ARG A 302 55.60 5.80 20.32
C ARG A 302 56.24 4.89 19.27
N ARG A 303 55.49 4.50 18.23
CA ARG A 303 55.90 4.32 16.82
C ARG A 303 54.63 4.48 15.96
N GLN A 304 54.47 5.55 15.17
CA GLN A 304 54.84 5.65 13.73
C GLN A 304 54.37 4.41 12.95
N GLY A 305 53.44 4.42 11.99
CA GLY A 305 53.08 5.42 10.99
C GLY A 305 53.59 4.97 9.61
N ARG A 306 52.70 4.55 8.69
CA ARG A 306 52.90 4.69 7.23
C ARG A 306 51.61 4.42 6.42
N PRO A 307 51.37 5.13 5.29
CA PRO A 307 50.09 5.13 4.57
C PRO A 307 50.18 4.61 3.11
N LEU A 308 49.03 4.70 2.40
CA LEU A 308 48.78 4.72 0.95
C LEU A 308 48.67 3.38 0.18
N ALA A 309 47.52 3.16 -0.48
CA ALA A 309 47.41 3.23 -1.95
C ALA A 309 45.95 3.06 -2.43
N THR A 310 45.45 4.05 -3.17
CA THR A 310 44.34 3.96 -4.12
C THR A 310 44.95 3.88 -5.53
N PRO A 311 44.37 3.14 -6.48
CA PRO A 311 43.79 3.77 -7.67
C PRO A 311 42.55 2.99 -8.17
N GLY A 312 41.66 3.46 -9.03
CA GLY A 312 41.53 4.65 -9.85
C GLY A 312 40.24 4.46 -10.67
N GLY A 313 39.52 5.55 -10.95
CA GLY A 313 38.41 5.56 -11.89
C GLY A 313 38.93 5.63 -13.33
N ILE A 314 38.17 5.05 -14.26
CA ILE A 314 38.29 5.28 -15.70
C ILE A 314 36.86 5.34 -16.28
N VAL A 315 36.56 6.53 -16.79
CA VAL A 315 35.71 6.96 -17.93
C VAL A 315 34.29 6.41 -18.05
#